data_AF-A0A5D0MXG6-F1
#
_entry.id   AF-A0A5D0MXG6-F1
#
_cell.length_a   1.000
_cell.length_b   1.000
_cell.length_c   1.000
_cell.angle_alpha   90.00
_cell.angle_beta   90.00
_cell.angle_gamma   90.00
#
_symmetry.space_group_name_H-M   'P 1'
#
loop_
_entity.id
_entity.type
_entity.pdbx_description
1 polymer ?
#
loop_
_entity_poly.entity_id
_entity_poly.type
_entity_poly.pdbx_seq_one_letter_code
_entity_poly.pdbx_strand_id
1 'polypeptide(L)'
;MSYLEERDVDLEQSEFDAESAAINKVDDLAVLITPAHKRFLDQLDPAGHREEELAAHFEEMGLDFEESGMAGLDGLRLLRDSISELRDDQVLLLHIG
;
A
#
# COMPACT_ATOMS: atom_id res chain seq x y z
N MET A 1 -8.96 -9.28 -3.33
CA MET A 1 -8.25 -9.08 -2.06
C MET A 1 -6.85 -8.68 -2.45
N SER A 2 -6.30 -7.65 -1.81
CA SER A 2 -4.98 -7.13 -2.19
C SER A 2 -3.87 -8.04 -1.66
N TYR A 3 -2.75 -8.12 -2.36
CA TYR A 3 -1.56 -8.92 -1.97
C TYR A 3 -1.10 -8.70 -0.51
N LEU A 4 -1.30 -7.49 0.01
CA LEU A 4 -0.93 -7.09 1.37
C LEU A 4 -1.95 -7.53 2.42
N GLU A 5 -3.25 -7.49 2.12
CA GLU A 5 -4.30 -7.98 3.03
C GLU A 5 -4.11 -9.47 3.35
N GLU A 6 -3.72 -10.27 2.37
CA GLU A 6 -3.41 -11.70 2.54
C GLU A 6 -2.22 -11.96 3.48
N ARG A 7 -1.43 -10.92 3.77
CA ARG A 7 -0.25 -10.94 4.64
C ARG A 7 -0.49 -10.19 5.95
N ASP A 8 -1.76 -10.01 6.33
CA ASP A 8 -2.21 -9.27 7.52
C ASP A 8 -1.73 -7.80 7.55
N VAL A 9 -1.55 -7.19 6.37
CA VAL A 9 -1.22 -5.77 6.22
C VAL A 9 -2.44 -5.04 5.66
N ASP A 10 -3.26 -4.51 6.56
CA ASP A 10 -4.40 -3.66 6.24
C ASP A 10 -3.99 -2.18 6.35
N LEU A 11 -3.82 -1.54 5.19
CA LEU A 11 -3.49 -0.12 5.06
C LEU A 11 -4.72 0.78 4.93
N GLU A 12 -5.90 0.21 4.71
CA GLU A 12 -7.13 0.97 4.53
C GLU A 12 -7.72 1.40 5.88
N GLN A 13 -7.48 0.61 6.94
CA GLN A 13 -7.92 0.92 8.29
C GLN A 13 -7.02 1.91 9.03
N SER A 14 -7.61 3.02 9.44
CA SER A 14 -6.93 4.07 10.21
C SER A 14 -7.87 4.75 11.21
N GLU A 15 -7.34 5.70 11.98
CA GLU A 15 -8.18 6.59 12.80
C GLU A 15 -9.05 7.56 11.98
N PHE A 16 -8.83 7.64 10.66
CA PHE A 16 -9.52 8.52 9.72
C PHE A 16 -10.45 7.76 8.75
N ASP A 17 -11.00 6.61 9.16
CA ASP A 17 -11.90 5.81 8.31
C ASP A 17 -13.10 6.62 7.81
N ALA A 18 -13.64 7.52 8.62
CA ALA A 18 -14.79 8.36 8.25
C ALA A 18 -14.42 9.38 7.16
N GLU A 19 -13.24 10.00 7.27
CA GLU A 19 -12.70 10.95 6.30
C GLU A 19 -12.32 10.24 5.00
N SER A 20 -11.65 9.08 5.09
CA SER A 20 -11.33 8.22 3.95
C SER A 20 -12.61 7.84 3.19
N ALA A 21 -13.64 7.40 3.90
CA ALA A 21 -14.94 7.08 3.30
C ALA A 21 -15.66 8.29 2.69
N ALA A 22 -15.38 9.52 3.15
CA ALA A 22 -15.92 10.73 2.54
C ALA A 22 -15.20 11.08 1.23
N ILE A 23 -13.88 10.91 1.17
CA ILE A 23 -13.07 11.12 -0.04
C ILE A 23 -13.44 10.09 -1.12
N ASN A 24 -13.51 8.80 -0.75
CA ASN A 24 -13.86 7.70 -1.66
C ASN A 24 -15.31 7.74 -2.20
N LYS A 25 -16.15 8.68 -1.73
CA LYS A 25 -17.46 8.92 -2.37
C LYS A 25 -17.36 9.73 -3.66
N VAL A 26 -16.26 10.46 -3.84
CA VAL A 26 -16.06 11.39 -4.95
C VAL A 26 -14.83 11.06 -5.81
N ASP A 27 -13.93 10.23 -5.30
CA ASP A 27 -12.73 9.71 -5.99
C ASP A 27 -12.75 8.17 -6.05
N ASP A 28 -11.94 7.58 -6.94
CA ASP A 28 -11.93 6.12 -7.20
C ASP A 28 -11.46 5.31 -5.97
N LEU A 29 -10.22 5.54 -5.51
CA LEU A 29 -9.66 4.96 -4.29
C LEU A 29 -8.56 5.84 -3.69
N ALA A 30 -8.78 6.27 -2.45
CA ALA A 30 -7.90 7.08 -1.64
C ALA A 30 -7.71 6.40 -0.28
N VAL A 31 -6.44 6.25 0.11
CA VAL A 31 -6.05 5.67 1.40
C VAL A 31 -5.32 6.72 2.23
N LEU A 32 -5.73 6.89 3.49
CA LEU A 32 -5.11 7.82 4.43
C LEU A 32 -4.13 7.08 5.33
N ILE A 33 -2.84 7.25 5.04
CA ILE A 33 -1.76 6.61 5.77
C ILE A 33 -1.26 7.53 6.89
N THR A 34 -1.43 7.06 8.12
CA THR A 34 -1.02 7.75 9.35
C THR A 34 0.24 7.14 9.98
N PRO A 35 0.87 7.80 10.97
CA PRO A 35 2.02 7.25 11.71
C PRO A 35 1.74 5.91 12.40
N ALA A 36 0.48 5.57 12.70
CA ALA A 36 0.11 4.27 13.25
C ALA A 36 0.47 3.10 12.32
N HIS A 37 0.53 3.34 11.00
CA HIS A 37 0.92 2.35 10.00
C HIS A 37 2.40 1.98 10.05
N LYS A 38 3.22 2.70 10.82
CA LYS A 38 4.62 2.30 11.07
C LYS A 38 4.74 0.90 11.67
N ARG A 39 3.67 0.38 12.29
CA ARG A 39 3.57 -1.01 12.75
C ARG A 39 3.80 -2.04 11.64
N PHE A 40 3.57 -1.66 10.38
CA PHE A 40 3.70 -2.53 9.21
C PHE A 40 5.07 -2.44 8.50
N LEU A 41 6.00 -1.59 8.97
CA LEU A 41 7.27 -1.33 8.25
C LEU A 41 8.10 -2.59 8.00
N ASP A 42 8.08 -3.55 8.92
CA ASP A 42 8.78 -4.83 8.76
C ASP A 42 8.10 -5.72 7.72
N GLN A 43 6.76 -5.70 7.64
CA GLN A 43 5.99 -6.46 6.66
C GLN A 43 6.00 -5.81 5.27
N LEU A 44 6.36 -4.52 5.17
CA LEU A 44 6.52 -3.80 3.90
C LEU A 44 7.97 -3.82 3.39
N ASP A 45 8.89 -4.48 4.08
CA ASP A 45 10.29 -4.58 3.64
C ASP A 45 10.36 -5.39 2.32
N PRO A 46 10.81 -4.80 1.20
CA PRO A 46 10.92 -5.49 -0.08
C PRO A 46 11.74 -6.78 -0.01
N ALA A 47 12.70 -6.88 0.92
CA ALA A 47 13.49 -8.10 1.11
C ALA A 47 12.66 -9.30 1.60
N GLY A 48 11.46 -9.06 2.14
CA GLY A 48 10.50 -10.08 2.55
C GLY A 48 9.61 -10.60 1.41
N HIS A 49 9.72 -10.03 0.20
CA HIS A 49 8.85 -10.34 -0.93
C HIS A 49 9.63 -10.91 -2.11
N ARG A 50 8.95 -11.73 -2.91
CA ARG A 50 9.47 -12.27 -4.16
C ARG A 50 8.86 -11.54 -5.35
N GLU A 51 9.69 -11.23 -6.32
CA GLU A 51 9.29 -10.59 -7.58
C GLU A 51 8.21 -11.42 -8.29
N GLU A 52 8.37 -12.74 -8.30
CA GLU A 52 7.46 -13.66 -8.97
C GLU A 52 6.07 -13.72 -8.30
N GLU A 53 6.01 -13.57 -6.97
CA GLU A 53 4.74 -13.54 -6.24
C GLU A 53 3.96 -12.25 -6.53
N LEU A 54 4.67 -11.13 -6.69
CA LEU A 54 4.09 -9.84 -7.06
C LEU A 54 3.62 -9.84 -8.52
N ALA A 55 4.45 -10.36 -9.44
CA ALA A 55 4.08 -10.49 -10.84
C ALA A 55 2.82 -11.36 -11.01
N ALA A 56 2.76 -12.52 -10.33
CA ALA A 56 1.58 -13.38 -10.35
C ALA A 56 0.33 -12.67 -9.82
N HIS A 57 0.46 -11.87 -8.76
CA HIS A 57 -0.68 -11.09 -8.25
C HIS A 57 -1.16 -10.04 -9.25
N PHE A 58 -0.25 -9.31 -9.89
CA PHE A 58 -0.62 -8.34 -10.93
C PHE A 58 -1.27 -9.03 -12.15
N GLU A 59 -0.80 -10.21 -12.54
CA GLU A 59 -1.41 -11.04 -13.59
C GLU A 59 -2.85 -11.45 -13.21
N GLU A 60 -3.08 -11.89 -11.96
CA GLU A 60 -4.42 -12.23 -11.45
C GLU A 60 -5.39 -11.03 -11.47
N MET A 61 -4.86 -9.81 -11.31
CA MET A 61 -5.61 -8.56 -11.43
C MET A 61 -5.82 -8.11 -12.88
N GLY A 62 -5.26 -8.82 -13.87
CA GLY A 62 -5.31 -8.45 -15.28
C GLY A 62 -4.34 -7.33 -15.68
N LEU A 63 -3.34 -7.05 -14.84
CA LEU A 63 -2.30 -6.03 -15.01
C LEU A 63 -0.95 -6.69 -15.33
N ASP A 64 -0.92 -7.56 -16.35
CA ASP A 64 0.31 -8.24 -16.77
C ASP A 64 1.20 -7.30 -17.60
N PHE A 65 2.42 -7.10 -17.13
CA PHE A 65 3.51 -6.48 -17.87
C PHE A 65 4.86 -7.02 -17.38
N GLU A 66 5.86 -6.99 -18.27
CA GLU A 66 7.18 -7.61 -18.07
C GLU A 66 7.86 -7.20 -16.75
N GLU A 67 7.64 -5.96 -16.31
CA GLU A 67 8.27 -5.38 -15.12
C GLU A 67 7.36 -5.37 -13.88
N SER A 68 6.21 -6.05 -13.90
CA SER A 68 5.19 -5.98 -12.85
C SER A 68 5.70 -6.38 -11.47
N GLY A 69 6.50 -7.45 -11.39
CA GLY A 69 7.13 -7.86 -10.14
C GLY A 69 8.09 -6.81 -9.59
N MET A 70 9.00 -6.30 -10.42
CA MET A 70 9.97 -5.25 -10.05
C MET A 70 9.25 -3.95 -9.66
N ALA A 71 8.23 -3.54 -10.41
CA ALA A 71 7.40 -2.38 -10.09
C ALA A 71 6.68 -2.56 -8.73
N GLY A 72 6.25 -3.79 -8.41
CA GLY A 72 5.71 -4.12 -7.09
C GLY A 72 6.72 -3.92 -5.96
N LEU A 73 7.95 -4.40 -6.14
CA LEU A 73 9.02 -4.24 -5.14
C LEU A 73 9.40 -2.76 -4.94
N ASP A 74 9.49 -2.00 -6.04
CA ASP A 74 9.75 -0.56 -5.99
C ASP A 74 8.59 0.19 -5.30
N GLY A 75 7.35 -0.21 -5.56
CA GLY A 75 6.15 0.31 -4.89
C GLY A 75 6.19 0.06 -3.38
N LEU A 76 6.51 -1.16 -2.94
CA LEU A 76 6.67 -1.50 -1.53
C LEU A 76 7.77 -0.68 -0.86
N ARG A 77 8.90 -0.51 -1.55
CA ARG A 77 10.01 0.31 -1.06
C ARG A 77 9.59 1.76 -0.86
N LEU A 78 8.96 2.36 -1.88
CA LEU A 78 8.49 3.74 -1.83
C LEU A 78 7.48 3.94 -0.69
N LEU A 79 6.54 3.00 -0.55
CA LEU A 79 5.52 3.05 0.49
C LEU A 79 6.13 2.94 1.88
N ARG A 80 7.01 1.96 2.09
CA ARG A 80 7.75 1.78 3.35
C ARG A 80 8.55 3.01 3.73
N ASP A 81 9.33 3.55 2.80
CA ASP A 81 10.18 4.71 3.04
C ASP A 81 9.30 5.93 3.40
N SER A 82 8.22 6.15 2.65
CA SER A 82 7.25 7.23 2.93
C SER A 82 6.61 7.10 4.31
N ILE A 83 6.20 5.89 4.70
CA ILE A 83 5.63 5.63 6.03
C ILE A 83 6.66 5.85 7.13
N SER A 84 7.91 5.44 6.91
CA SER A 84 8.97 5.55 7.92
C SER A 84 9.26 7.01 8.29
N GLU A 85 9.16 7.91 7.32
CA GLU A 85 9.45 9.34 7.47
C GLU A 85 8.26 10.17 7.97
N LEU A 86 7.04 9.60 8.04
CA LEU A 86 5.86 10.30 8.54
C LEU A 86 6.07 10.80 9.98
N ARG A 87 5.89 12.10 10.20
CA ARG A 87 5.84 12.67 11.56
C ARG A 87 4.47 12.47 12.19
N ASP A 88 4.40 12.56 13.51
CA ASP A 88 3.18 12.30 14.29
C ASP A 88 2.00 13.23 13.92
N ASP A 89 2.28 14.37 13.29
CA ASP A 89 1.31 15.37 12.84
C ASP A 89 1.02 15.32 11.32
N GLN A 90 1.50 14.30 10.61
CA GLN A 90 1.37 14.16 9.17
C GLN A 90 0.50 12.98 8.77
N VAL A 91 -0.23 13.15 7.66
CA VAL A 91 -0.98 12.10 6.97
C VAL A 91 -0.54 12.09 5.52
N LEU A 92 -0.25 10.90 4.99
CA LEU A 92 0.00 10.68 3.57
C LEU A 92 -1.30 10.25 2.90
N LEU A 93 -1.69 10.95 1.84
CA LEU A 93 -2.80 10.55 0.98
C LEU A 93 -2.24 9.74 -0.20
N LEU A 94 -2.60 8.47 -0.28
CA LEU A 94 -2.32 7.63 -1.43
C LEU A 94 -3.58 7.59 -2.31
N HIS A 95 -3.50 8.17 -3.50
CA HIS A 95 -4.56 8.12 -4.49
C HIS A 95 -4.21 7.08 -5.56
N ILE A 96 -5.09 6.09 -5.75
CA ILE A 96 -4.94 4.97 -6.67
C ILE A 96 -6.02 5.15 -7.75
N GLY A 97 -5.59 5.39 -9.00
CA GLY A 97 -6.45 5.61 -10.17
C GLY A 97 -5.75 5.27 -11.46
#